data_AF-T1JAM5-F1
#
_entry.id   AF-T1JAM5-F1
#
_cell.length_a   1.000
_cell.length_b   1.000
_cell.length_c   1.000
_cell.angle_alpha   90.00
_cell.angle_beta   90.00
_cell.angle_gamma   90.00
#
_symmetry.space_group_name_H-M   'P 1'
#
loop_
_entity.id
_entity.type
_entity.pdbx_description
1 polymer ?
#
loop_
_entity_poly.entity_id
_entity_poly.type
_entity_poly.pdbx_seq_one_letter_code
_entity_poly.pdbx_strand_id
1 'polypeptide(L)'
;MFSIVKLYVCFALVISLISYAKQAKQCPDVPKLSILPGVGWDGLTTRDTKQLMQLTYNQCKLTNDGEYLIPDHMITVALKDDEKQKQLTAEIIEHWSSYTPPTANFTTWPNQYSSLRYSFAYLYQDMKALQVKYDAFTCRSQMRQVVYRINTTSDAIMDHSTKERFLKVIRALSRNNTEKATYLVEMIVSDYGTHFSKSVDVGAVFIHEDYLKNSFLKLYGSNRNKILSASKWSILEDRRFSWNNQQDLDLSLWPEYNRAKVDFGFRFFGRLKVIKNDVKTERLADIDKSGDLLTNLVTSSNFPNISSSLLMKTEQMLRDALQLYFAKNVHQGCTRPQSSNFDILANINTSSCTASSAASHYVFGGVYELCERVTFDKNNRILISNCPEGSGKTNSLTGAFSCPQDFESRILHSRYEADYLHFHLFSCIANSSFGTGYMFGGLYSFSVVNIHTKTRSCPQFYSGVTVLSETLTICVNVSNDESAKHYALPFGGFASCLTEFNCPVGYEKHLAVSYAYNTMSNIRSHSDNIYYCLQEANITNFGLVNLLNRPPFGNITSFDDEFGDDEYDEDGIREVPGSKQSYASKIKVDYFFLVISLQLLCVQFELT
;
A
#
# COMPACT_ATOMS: atom_id res chain seq x y z
N MET A 1 -59.69 -34.71 -44.46
CA MET A 1 -59.88 -33.83 -43.28
C MET A 1 -59.23 -34.36 -41.99
N PHE A 2 -59.15 -35.68 -41.75
CA PHE A 2 -58.57 -36.25 -40.51
C PHE A 2 -57.04 -36.11 -40.33
N SER A 3 -56.28 -35.93 -41.41
CA SER A 3 -54.80 -35.87 -41.37
C SER A 3 -54.25 -34.51 -40.88
N ILE A 4 -54.95 -33.41 -41.18
CA ILE A 4 -54.52 -32.06 -40.77
C ILE A 4 -54.73 -31.83 -39.26
N VAL A 5 -55.80 -32.41 -38.69
CA VAL A 5 -56.10 -32.31 -37.25
C VAL A 5 -55.06 -33.05 -36.41
N LYS A 6 -54.60 -34.24 -36.85
CA LYS A 6 -53.55 -35.01 -36.17
C LYS A 6 -52.20 -34.28 -36.21
N LEU A 7 -51.86 -33.64 -37.34
CA LEU A 7 -50.63 -32.86 -37.48
C LEU A 7 -50.61 -31.64 -36.55
N TYR A 8 -51.75 -30.93 -36.44
CA TYR A 8 -51.92 -29.80 -35.51
C TYR A 8 -51.80 -30.22 -34.04
N VAL A 9 -52.34 -31.38 -33.66
CA VAL A 9 -52.25 -31.91 -32.29
C VAL A 9 -50.80 -32.31 -31.95
N CYS A 10 -50.07 -32.92 -32.88
CA CYS A 10 -48.63 -33.19 -32.70
C CYS A 10 -47.81 -31.90 -32.57
N PHE A 11 -48.07 -30.90 -33.42
CA PHE A 11 -47.37 -29.61 -33.33
C PHE A 11 -47.68 -28.89 -32.02
N ALA A 12 -48.94 -28.92 -31.56
CA ALA A 12 -49.35 -28.33 -30.28
C ALA A 12 -48.72 -29.07 -29.07
N LEU A 13 -48.62 -30.40 -29.11
CA LEU A 13 -47.93 -31.19 -28.10
C LEU A 13 -46.42 -30.93 -28.08
N VAL A 14 -45.78 -30.79 -29.23
CA VAL A 14 -44.35 -30.43 -29.34
C VAL A 14 -44.10 -29.01 -28.84
N ILE A 15 -44.96 -28.03 -29.20
CA ILE A 15 -44.88 -26.67 -28.65
C ILE A 15 -45.14 -26.68 -27.14
N SER A 16 -46.09 -27.47 -26.65
CA SER A 16 -46.35 -27.64 -25.21
C SER A 16 -45.17 -28.27 -24.48
N LEU A 17 -44.52 -29.28 -25.06
CA LEU A 17 -43.33 -29.94 -24.49
C LEU A 17 -42.10 -29.03 -24.52
N ILE A 18 -41.91 -28.24 -25.59
CA ILE A 18 -40.85 -27.22 -25.67
C ILE A 18 -41.13 -26.09 -24.67
N SER A 19 -42.40 -25.73 -24.45
CA SER A 19 -42.81 -24.72 -23.46
C SER A 19 -42.66 -25.24 -22.03
N TYR A 20 -42.92 -26.52 -21.78
CA TYR A 20 -42.67 -27.19 -20.49
C TYR A 20 -41.16 -27.31 -20.21
N ALA A 21 -40.35 -27.60 -21.24
CA ALA A 21 -38.89 -27.66 -21.15
C ALA A 21 -38.24 -26.26 -21.00
N LYS A 22 -38.94 -25.19 -21.39
CA LYS A 22 -38.52 -23.79 -21.21
C LYS A 22 -39.14 -23.08 -20.01
N GLN A 23 -39.79 -23.80 -19.11
CA GLN A 23 -40.16 -23.20 -17.83
C GLN A 23 -38.88 -23.10 -16.99
N ALA A 24 -38.16 -21.98 -17.16
CA ALA A 24 -37.02 -21.64 -16.32
C ALA A 24 -37.46 -21.79 -14.86
N LYS A 25 -36.78 -22.66 -14.11
CA LYS A 25 -37.07 -22.89 -12.70
C LYS A 25 -36.97 -21.53 -11.99
N GLN A 26 -38.11 -20.94 -11.65
CA GLN A 26 -38.14 -19.66 -10.97
C GLN A 26 -37.59 -19.90 -9.56
N CYS A 27 -36.41 -19.33 -9.27
CA CYS A 27 -35.86 -19.42 -7.92
C CYS A 27 -36.77 -18.69 -6.92
N PRO A 28 -36.72 -19.07 -5.62
CA PRO A 28 -37.43 -18.35 -4.57
C PRO A 28 -37.12 -16.84 -4.60
N ASP A 29 -38.13 -16.01 -4.32
CA ASP A 29 -38.00 -14.55 -4.29
C ASP A 29 -37.32 -14.09 -2.99
N VAL A 30 -36.01 -14.36 -2.92
CA VAL A 30 -35.14 -13.98 -1.82
C VAL A 30 -33.91 -13.25 -2.39
N PRO A 31 -33.31 -12.31 -1.64
CA PRO A 31 -32.15 -11.59 -2.13
C PRO A 31 -30.95 -12.51 -2.37
N LYS A 32 -30.14 -12.18 -3.38
CA LYS A 32 -28.84 -12.84 -3.58
C LYS A 32 -27.86 -12.36 -2.53
N LEU A 33 -27.09 -13.29 -1.96
CA LEU A 33 -25.98 -12.93 -1.08
C LEU A 33 -24.89 -12.21 -1.89
N SER A 34 -24.58 -10.97 -1.53
CA SER A 34 -23.67 -10.11 -2.29
C SER A 34 -22.19 -10.29 -1.93
N ILE A 35 -21.90 -10.90 -0.77
CA ILE A 35 -20.54 -11.12 -0.27
C ILE A 35 -20.20 -12.58 -0.55
N LEU A 36 -19.33 -12.82 -1.54
CA LEU A 36 -19.03 -14.15 -2.07
C LEU A 36 -17.52 -14.36 -2.25
N PRO A 37 -17.02 -15.60 -2.12
CA PRO A 37 -15.66 -15.94 -2.49
C PRO A 37 -15.49 -16.00 -4.02
N GLY A 38 -14.26 -16.25 -4.47
CA GLY A 38 -13.90 -16.29 -5.88
C GLY A 38 -13.51 -14.92 -6.43
N VAL A 39 -13.18 -13.97 -5.57
CA VAL A 39 -12.75 -12.61 -5.92
C VAL A 39 -11.23 -12.56 -5.86
N GLY A 40 -10.61 -11.93 -6.86
CA GLY A 40 -9.17 -11.67 -6.88
C GLY A 40 -8.77 -10.64 -5.82
N TRP A 41 -7.55 -10.75 -5.32
CA TRP A 41 -7.07 -9.95 -4.20
C TRP A 41 -5.56 -9.71 -4.31
N ASP A 42 -5.15 -8.44 -4.15
CA ASP A 42 -3.75 -8.06 -4.01
C ASP A 42 -3.23 -8.20 -2.56
N GLY A 43 -2.39 -9.21 -2.35
CA GLY A 43 -1.77 -9.52 -1.06
C GLY A 43 -0.83 -8.45 -0.49
N LEU A 44 -0.38 -7.46 -1.27
CA LEU A 44 0.35 -6.30 -0.74
C LEU A 44 -0.58 -5.26 -0.11
N THR A 45 -1.71 -4.97 -0.76
CA THR A 45 -2.60 -3.86 -0.36
C THR A 45 -3.85 -4.29 0.41
N THR A 46 -4.14 -5.58 0.49
CA THR A 46 -5.38 -6.16 1.04
C THR A 46 -6.67 -5.89 0.24
N ARG A 47 -6.55 -5.27 -0.95
CA ARG A 47 -7.70 -4.83 -1.76
C ARG A 47 -8.20 -5.90 -2.71
N ASP A 48 -9.51 -6.05 -2.76
CA ASP A 48 -10.19 -6.88 -3.75
C ASP A 48 -10.12 -6.27 -5.15
N THR A 49 -10.14 -7.14 -6.16
CA THR A 49 -10.02 -6.77 -7.57
C THR A 49 -11.31 -7.10 -8.32
N LYS A 50 -11.36 -8.23 -9.03
CA LYS A 50 -12.49 -8.65 -9.87
C LYS A 50 -12.95 -10.05 -9.49
N GLN A 51 -14.21 -10.37 -9.81
CA GLN A 51 -14.72 -11.73 -9.70
C GLN A 51 -14.00 -12.64 -10.70
N LEU A 52 -13.40 -13.72 -10.21
CA LEU A 52 -12.63 -14.69 -11.00
C LEU A 52 -13.36 -16.01 -11.20
N MET A 53 -14.27 -16.36 -10.28
CA MET A 53 -15.07 -17.58 -10.36
C MET A 53 -16.45 -17.29 -10.92
N GLN A 54 -16.97 -18.22 -11.72
CA GLN A 54 -18.30 -18.12 -12.30
C GLN A 54 -19.40 -18.18 -11.24
N LEU A 55 -20.39 -17.27 -11.34
CA LEU A 55 -21.54 -17.21 -10.46
C LEU A 55 -22.81 -17.67 -11.19
N THR A 56 -23.13 -18.96 -11.09
CA THR A 56 -24.37 -19.57 -11.62
C THR A 56 -25.38 -19.80 -10.50
N TYR A 57 -26.67 -19.74 -10.81
CA TYR A 57 -27.77 -19.89 -9.83
C TYR A 57 -28.85 -20.87 -10.32
N ASN A 58 -28.49 -21.79 -11.21
CA ASN A 58 -29.43 -22.68 -11.88
C ASN A 58 -30.03 -23.72 -10.92
N GLN A 59 -29.35 -24.01 -9.82
CA GLN A 59 -29.81 -24.94 -8.79
C GLN A 59 -30.71 -24.26 -7.75
N CYS A 60 -30.83 -22.93 -7.78
CA CYS A 60 -31.58 -22.12 -6.81
C CYS A 60 -31.21 -22.43 -5.36
N LYS A 61 -29.92 -22.62 -5.07
CA LYS A 61 -29.43 -22.93 -3.72
C LYS A 61 -29.70 -21.75 -2.78
N LEU A 62 -30.13 -22.06 -1.56
CA LEU A 62 -30.32 -21.11 -0.49
C LEU A 62 -29.29 -21.31 0.60
N THR A 63 -29.07 -20.29 1.42
CA THR A 63 -28.45 -20.43 2.73
C THR A 63 -29.26 -21.39 3.61
N ASN A 64 -28.63 -22.00 4.61
CA ASN A 64 -29.29 -22.99 5.48
C ASN A 64 -30.50 -22.44 6.25
N ASP A 65 -30.55 -21.12 6.48
CA ASP A 65 -31.66 -20.40 7.09
C ASP A 65 -32.71 -19.92 6.07
N GLY A 66 -32.46 -20.09 4.76
CA GLY A 66 -33.39 -19.73 3.68
C GLY A 66 -33.42 -18.24 3.31
N GLU A 67 -32.61 -17.40 3.96
CA GLU A 67 -32.66 -15.93 3.82
C GLU A 67 -32.05 -15.42 2.51
N TYR A 68 -31.07 -16.14 1.94
CA TYR A 68 -30.35 -15.67 0.75
C TYR A 68 -30.17 -16.77 -0.30
N LEU A 69 -30.20 -16.35 -1.58
CA LEU A 69 -29.80 -17.17 -2.72
C LEU A 69 -28.26 -17.17 -2.86
N ILE A 70 -27.67 -18.35 -3.05
CA ILE A 70 -26.23 -18.57 -3.18
C ILE A 70 -25.88 -19.26 -4.51
N PRO A 71 -24.66 -19.05 -5.04
CA PRO A 71 -24.24 -19.68 -6.29
C PRO A 71 -24.15 -21.21 -6.24
N ASP A 72 -24.27 -21.86 -7.39
CA ASP A 72 -24.32 -23.32 -7.53
C ASP A 72 -23.04 -24.01 -7.03
N HIS A 73 -21.87 -23.40 -7.23
CA HIS A 73 -20.56 -23.95 -6.83
C HIS A 73 -20.05 -23.40 -5.49
N MET A 74 -20.98 -23.12 -4.58
CA MET A 74 -20.67 -22.63 -3.24
C MET A 74 -21.43 -23.41 -2.18
N ILE A 75 -20.82 -23.49 -0.99
CA ILE A 75 -21.42 -24.07 0.21
C ILE A 75 -21.41 -22.99 1.29
N THR A 76 -22.57 -22.76 1.88
CA THR A 76 -22.71 -21.88 3.04
C THR A 76 -22.97 -22.67 4.30
N VAL A 77 -22.26 -22.31 5.37
CA VAL A 77 -22.56 -22.73 6.73
C VAL A 77 -23.06 -21.50 7.46
N ALA A 78 -24.38 -21.40 7.64
CA ALA A 78 -24.95 -20.47 8.61
C ALA A 78 -24.61 -21.00 10.01
N LEU A 79 -23.94 -20.19 10.82
CA LEU A 79 -23.62 -20.58 12.18
C LEU A 79 -24.90 -20.60 13.02
N LYS A 80 -25.07 -21.58 13.91
CA LYS A 80 -26.22 -21.60 14.84
C LYS A 80 -26.15 -20.42 15.79
N ASP A 81 -27.26 -20.00 16.40
CA ASP A 81 -27.26 -18.85 17.32
C ASP A 81 -26.28 -19.02 18.50
N ASP A 82 -26.07 -20.26 18.97
CA ASP A 82 -25.05 -20.59 19.98
C ASP A 82 -23.60 -20.49 19.46
N GLU A 83 -23.39 -20.60 18.15
CA GLU A 83 -22.10 -20.46 17.46
C GLU A 83 -21.87 -19.03 16.91
N LYS A 84 -22.94 -18.24 16.75
CA LYS A 84 -22.90 -16.78 16.51
C LYS A 84 -22.46 -16.00 17.75
N GLN A 85 -21.93 -16.68 18.78
CA GLN A 85 -21.43 -16.05 19.99
C GLN A 85 -20.39 -14.97 19.65
N LYS A 86 -20.55 -13.84 20.33
CA LYS A 86 -19.68 -12.68 20.16
C LYS A 86 -18.31 -13.02 20.72
N GLN A 87 -17.29 -12.73 19.94
CA GLN A 87 -15.91 -12.96 20.37
C GLN A 87 -15.29 -11.62 20.72
N LEU A 88 -14.95 -11.45 21.99
CA LEU A 88 -14.13 -10.35 22.48
C LEU A 88 -12.68 -10.81 22.62
N THR A 89 -11.87 -10.43 21.64
CA THR A 89 -10.46 -10.80 21.55
C THR A 89 -9.58 -9.56 21.68
N ALA A 90 -8.32 -9.76 22.07
CA ALA A 90 -7.32 -8.72 22.06
C ALA A 90 -5.94 -9.31 21.73
N GLU A 91 -5.08 -8.50 21.11
CA GLU A 91 -3.71 -8.85 20.77
C GLU A 91 -2.77 -7.66 21.03
N ILE A 92 -1.48 -7.97 21.22
CA ILE A 92 -0.40 -6.99 21.34
C ILE A 92 0.46 -7.09 20.09
N ILE A 93 0.59 -5.99 19.37
CA ILE A 93 1.42 -5.84 18.18
C ILE A 93 2.59 -4.92 18.55
N GLU A 94 3.71 -5.53 18.94
CA GLU A 94 4.91 -4.81 19.40
C GLU A 94 5.65 -4.10 18.28
N HIS A 95 5.55 -4.64 17.07
CA HIS A 95 6.22 -4.09 15.90
C HIS A 95 5.34 -4.29 14.67
N TRP A 96 5.24 -3.29 13.81
CA TRP A 96 4.40 -3.33 12.62
C TRP A 96 4.72 -4.50 11.68
N SER A 97 5.94 -5.05 11.71
CA SER A 97 6.29 -6.22 10.90
C SER A 97 5.52 -7.50 11.27
N SER A 98 4.94 -7.57 12.47
CA SER A 98 4.09 -8.70 12.88
C SER A 98 2.61 -8.45 12.60
N TYR A 99 2.27 -7.38 11.87
CA TYR A 99 0.89 -7.05 11.52
C TYR A 99 0.22 -8.19 10.74
N THR A 100 -0.99 -8.53 11.18
CA THR A 100 -1.96 -9.31 10.41
C THR A 100 -3.21 -8.45 10.21
N PRO A 101 -3.80 -8.45 8.99
CA PRO A 101 -5.03 -7.74 8.73
C PRO A 101 -6.18 -8.49 9.40
N PRO A 102 -7.14 -7.75 9.97
CA PRO A 102 -8.24 -8.37 10.70
C PRO A 102 -9.24 -9.09 9.78
N THR A 103 -9.24 -8.79 8.49
CA THR A 103 -10.24 -9.29 7.53
C THR A 103 -9.68 -10.19 6.44
N ALA A 104 -8.40 -10.57 6.51
CA ALA A 104 -7.80 -11.33 5.44
C ALA A 104 -6.68 -12.26 5.89
N ASN A 105 -6.67 -13.45 5.31
CA ASN A 105 -5.61 -14.43 5.52
C ASN A 105 -5.31 -15.16 4.22
N PHE A 106 -4.06 -15.55 4.03
CA PHE A 106 -3.68 -16.46 2.96
C PHE A 106 -2.69 -17.48 3.50
N THR A 107 -2.74 -18.67 2.93
CA THR A 107 -1.96 -19.83 3.36
C THR A 107 -0.57 -19.84 2.73
N THR A 108 -0.43 -19.25 1.54
CA THR A 108 0.77 -19.37 0.71
C THR A 108 1.34 -17.99 0.42
N TRP A 109 2.62 -17.77 0.76
CA TRP A 109 3.35 -16.54 0.45
C TRP A 109 4.82 -16.85 0.20
N PRO A 110 5.50 -16.18 -0.74
CA PRO A 110 6.92 -16.41 -0.96
C PRO A 110 7.74 -16.02 0.28
N ASN A 111 8.43 -16.99 0.89
CA ASN A 111 9.22 -16.78 2.12
C ASN A 111 10.22 -15.62 1.99
N GLN A 112 10.84 -15.48 0.81
CA GLN A 112 11.79 -14.42 0.50
C GLN A 112 11.21 -13.00 0.61
N TYR A 113 9.90 -12.85 0.50
CA TYR A 113 9.18 -11.56 0.59
C TYR A 113 8.26 -11.51 1.80
N SER A 114 8.47 -12.33 2.83
CA SER A 114 7.60 -12.44 4.01
C SER A 114 7.26 -11.09 4.66
N SER A 115 8.18 -10.14 4.70
CA SER A 115 7.97 -8.82 5.29
C SER A 115 7.14 -7.86 4.42
N LEU A 116 6.96 -8.17 3.13
CA LEU A 116 6.09 -7.39 2.24
C LEU A 116 4.61 -7.73 2.43
N ARG A 117 4.31 -8.85 3.08
CA ARG A 117 2.94 -9.31 3.35
C ARG A 117 2.12 -8.19 3.98
N TYR A 118 1.10 -7.72 3.26
CA TYR A 118 0.20 -6.61 3.63
C TYR A 118 0.88 -5.26 3.85
N SER A 119 2.16 -5.12 3.52
CA SER A 119 2.94 -3.93 3.86
C SER A 119 2.41 -2.66 3.19
N PHE A 120 1.64 -2.76 2.10
CA PHE A 120 1.02 -1.61 1.42
C PHE A 120 -0.46 -1.43 1.80
N ALA A 121 -0.98 -2.23 2.73
CA ALA A 121 -2.33 -2.04 3.25
C ALA A 121 -2.41 -0.72 4.02
N TYR A 122 -3.50 0.02 3.83
CA TYR A 122 -3.73 1.28 4.54
C TYR A 122 -3.59 1.12 6.07
N LEU A 123 -4.20 0.08 6.61
CA LEU A 123 -4.17 -0.22 8.05
C LEU A 123 -2.77 -0.53 8.57
N TYR A 124 -1.95 -1.22 7.77
CA TYR A 124 -0.55 -1.47 8.10
C TYR A 124 0.23 -0.15 8.14
N GLN A 125 0.09 0.67 7.09
CA GLN A 125 0.82 1.92 6.93
C GLN A 125 0.47 2.92 8.03
N ASP A 126 -0.82 3.03 8.36
CA ASP A 126 -1.31 3.89 9.45
C ASP A 126 -0.74 3.42 10.81
N MET A 127 -0.82 2.11 11.10
CA MET A 127 -0.27 1.56 12.34
C MET A 127 1.25 1.76 12.44
N LYS A 128 2.00 1.52 11.35
CA LYS A 128 3.44 1.78 11.30
C LYS A 128 3.74 3.25 11.60
N ALA A 129 3.04 4.18 10.95
CA ALA A 129 3.22 5.61 11.17
C ALA A 129 2.98 6.01 12.63
N LEU A 130 1.91 5.50 13.25
CA LEU A 130 1.57 5.81 14.64
C LEU A 130 2.54 5.17 15.65
N GLN A 131 2.96 3.92 15.42
CA GLN A 131 3.98 3.26 16.27
C GLN A 131 5.32 4.01 16.24
N VAL A 132 5.75 4.44 15.05
CA VAL A 132 6.98 5.26 14.90
C VAL A 132 6.81 6.62 15.55
N LYS A 133 5.71 7.33 15.25
CA LYS A 133 5.47 8.71 15.71
C LYS A 133 5.52 8.84 17.23
N TYR A 134 4.97 7.87 17.96
CA TYR A 134 4.83 7.96 19.41
C TYR A 134 5.77 7.04 20.20
N ASP A 135 6.71 6.35 19.55
CA ASP A 135 7.49 5.25 20.15
C ASP A 135 6.58 4.30 20.93
N ALA A 136 5.61 3.74 20.21
CA ALA A 136 4.48 3.02 20.80
C ALA A 136 4.35 1.60 20.22
N PHE A 137 3.74 0.73 21.00
CA PHE A 137 3.19 -0.54 20.53
C PHE A 137 1.67 -0.43 20.43
N THR A 138 1.04 -1.34 19.68
CA THR A 138 -0.41 -1.33 19.48
C THR A 138 -1.07 -2.46 20.26
N CYS A 139 -2.12 -2.15 21.00
CA CYS A 139 -3.08 -3.09 21.53
C CYS A 139 -4.34 -3.06 20.68
N ARG A 140 -4.62 -4.15 19.97
CA ARG A 140 -5.84 -4.27 19.16
C ARG A 140 -6.85 -5.15 19.88
N SER A 141 -8.00 -4.61 20.24
CA SER A 141 -9.16 -5.37 20.71
C SER A 141 -10.26 -5.41 19.66
N GLN A 142 -10.98 -6.52 19.59
CA GLN A 142 -12.00 -6.76 18.56
C GLN A 142 -13.25 -7.36 19.18
N MET A 143 -14.41 -6.81 18.81
CA MET A 143 -15.73 -7.42 19.03
C MET A 143 -16.21 -7.96 17.68
N ARG A 144 -16.18 -9.29 17.53
CA ARG A 144 -16.46 -9.99 16.27
C ARG A 144 -17.71 -10.85 16.38
N GLN A 145 -18.54 -10.83 15.33
CA GLN A 145 -19.66 -11.74 15.15
C GLN A 145 -19.66 -12.27 13.72
N VAL A 146 -19.44 -13.59 13.56
CA VAL A 146 -19.57 -14.29 12.27
C VAL A 146 -21.00 -14.79 12.13
N VAL A 147 -21.60 -14.62 10.95
CA VAL A 147 -22.97 -15.01 10.65
C VAL A 147 -22.98 -16.17 9.64
N TYR A 148 -22.23 -16.03 8.55
CA TYR A 148 -22.08 -17.08 7.53
C TYR A 148 -20.61 -17.37 7.28
N ARG A 149 -20.30 -18.63 7.01
CA ARG A 149 -19.04 -19.04 6.38
C ARG A 149 -19.34 -19.60 5.01
N ILE A 150 -18.72 -19.04 3.98
CA ILE A 150 -18.97 -19.39 2.58
C ILE A 150 -17.68 -19.96 2.00
N ASN A 151 -17.76 -21.14 1.40
CA ASN A 151 -16.64 -21.80 0.75
C ASN A 151 -16.97 -22.09 -0.72
N THR A 152 -16.00 -21.92 -1.60
CA THR A 152 -16.06 -22.45 -2.97
C THR A 152 -15.94 -23.97 -2.94
N THR A 153 -16.71 -24.65 -3.78
CA THR A 153 -16.53 -26.10 -4.00
C THR A 153 -15.31 -26.38 -4.87
N SER A 154 -14.82 -27.62 -4.86
CA SER A 154 -13.65 -28.02 -5.65
C SER A 154 -13.87 -28.00 -7.17
N ASP A 155 -15.12 -28.09 -7.60
CA ASP A 155 -15.58 -28.02 -9.00
C ASP A 155 -15.91 -26.59 -9.46
N ALA A 156 -15.67 -25.57 -8.63
CA ALA A 156 -15.86 -24.18 -9.03
C ALA A 156 -14.97 -23.82 -10.23
N ILE A 157 -15.57 -23.25 -11.27
CA ILE A 157 -14.92 -22.95 -12.55
C ILE A 157 -14.63 -21.45 -12.65
N MET A 158 -13.52 -21.12 -13.30
CA MET A 158 -13.16 -19.76 -13.67
C MET A 158 -14.25 -19.10 -14.55
N ASP A 159 -14.53 -17.83 -14.28
CA ASP A 159 -15.41 -17.00 -15.11
C ASP A 159 -14.89 -16.91 -16.55
N HIS A 160 -15.79 -16.87 -17.53
CA HIS A 160 -15.46 -16.85 -18.95
C HIS A 160 -14.52 -15.70 -19.33
N SER A 161 -14.77 -14.50 -18.82
CA SER A 161 -13.94 -13.33 -19.15
C SER A 161 -12.52 -13.46 -18.60
N THR A 162 -12.40 -14.07 -17.42
CA THR A 162 -11.11 -14.39 -16.80
C THR A 162 -10.40 -15.49 -17.57
N LYS A 163 -11.12 -16.55 -17.95
CA LYS A 163 -10.60 -17.67 -18.75
C LYS A 163 -9.99 -17.20 -20.07
N GLU A 164 -10.65 -16.28 -20.78
CA GLU A 164 -10.11 -15.72 -22.02
C GLU A 164 -8.80 -14.96 -21.83
N ARG A 165 -8.61 -14.28 -20.68
CA ARG A 165 -7.32 -13.60 -20.39
C ARG A 165 -6.18 -14.61 -20.28
N PHE A 166 -6.40 -15.72 -19.57
CA PHE A 166 -5.41 -16.79 -19.45
C PHE A 166 -5.19 -17.52 -20.78
N LEU A 167 -6.25 -17.76 -21.57
CA LEU A 167 -6.10 -18.35 -22.90
C LEU A 167 -5.23 -17.48 -23.80
N LYS A 168 -5.35 -16.14 -23.77
CA LYS A 168 -4.44 -15.25 -24.53
C LYS A 168 -2.96 -15.47 -24.19
N VAL A 169 -2.63 -15.71 -22.91
CA VAL A 169 -1.26 -16.07 -22.50
C VAL A 169 -0.86 -17.43 -23.07
N ILE A 170 -1.72 -18.44 -22.92
CA ILE A 170 -1.48 -19.80 -23.39
C ILE A 170 -1.25 -19.82 -24.91
N ARG A 171 -2.06 -19.08 -25.68
CA ARG A 171 -1.93 -18.91 -27.14
C ARG A 171 -0.61 -18.20 -27.52
N ALA A 172 -0.20 -17.18 -26.76
CA ALA A 172 1.08 -16.52 -27.00
C ALA A 172 2.27 -17.46 -26.73
N LEU A 173 2.20 -18.27 -25.67
CA LEU A 173 3.21 -19.27 -25.33
C LEU A 173 3.27 -20.43 -26.34
N SER A 174 2.13 -20.90 -26.86
CA SER A 174 2.10 -21.96 -27.88
C SER A 174 2.77 -21.51 -29.17
N ARG A 175 2.65 -20.22 -29.50
CA ARG A 175 3.30 -19.55 -30.64
C ARG A 175 4.74 -19.07 -30.34
N ASN A 176 5.30 -19.43 -29.18
CA ASN A 176 6.64 -19.04 -28.73
C ASN A 176 6.88 -17.51 -28.68
N ASN A 177 5.80 -16.72 -28.52
CA ASN A 177 5.86 -15.27 -28.36
C ASN A 177 5.94 -14.91 -26.87
N THR A 178 7.15 -15.06 -26.32
CA THR A 178 7.41 -14.86 -24.89
C THR A 178 7.17 -13.41 -24.45
N GLU A 179 7.49 -12.41 -25.28
CA GLU A 179 7.30 -10.99 -24.93
C GLU A 179 5.81 -10.65 -24.76
N LYS A 180 4.96 -11.06 -25.71
CA LYS A 180 3.49 -10.89 -25.60
C LYS A 180 2.95 -11.64 -24.40
N ALA A 181 3.42 -12.87 -24.17
CA ALA A 181 2.99 -13.68 -23.03
C ALA A 181 3.35 -13.02 -21.69
N THR A 182 4.58 -12.52 -21.53
CA THR A 182 5.03 -11.81 -20.33
C THR A 182 4.16 -10.58 -20.06
N TYR A 183 3.93 -9.72 -21.05
CA TYR A 183 3.06 -8.56 -20.90
C TYR A 183 1.64 -8.93 -20.47
N LEU A 184 1.04 -9.94 -21.12
CA LEU A 184 -0.32 -10.40 -20.81
C LEU A 184 -0.43 -10.98 -19.39
N VAL A 185 0.59 -11.70 -18.93
CA VAL A 185 0.64 -12.23 -17.55
C VAL A 185 0.80 -11.11 -16.52
N GLU A 186 1.63 -10.12 -16.79
CA GLU A 186 1.75 -8.95 -15.92
C GLU A 186 0.41 -8.19 -15.81
N MET A 187 -0.31 -8.07 -16.92
CA MET A 187 -1.67 -7.50 -16.93
C MET A 187 -2.65 -8.34 -16.10
N ILE A 188 -2.56 -9.68 -16.13
CA ILE A 188 -3.34 -10.57 -15.25
C ILE A 188 -3.06 -10.24 -13.78
N VAL A 189 -1.80 -10.10 -13.38
CA VAL A 189 -1.43 -9.73 -11.99
C VAL A 189 -1.96 -8.34 -11.62
N SER A 190 -1.90 -7.38 -12.54
CA SER A 190 -2.41 -6.03 -12.34
C SER A 190 -3.93 -5.98 -12.16
N ASP A 191 -4.67 -6.71 -13.02
CA ASP A 191 -6.13 -6.74 -13.06
C ASP A 191 -6.76 -7.59 -11.95
N TYR A 192 -6.12 -8.71 -11.60
CA TYR A 192 -6.69 -9.73 -10.72
C TYR A 192 -5.98 -9.84 -9.37
N GLY A 193 -4.82 -9.21 -9.20
CA GLY A 193 -4.04 -9.28 -7.98
C GLY A 193 -3.16 -10.53 -7.92
N THR A 194 -2.82 -10.95 -6.71
CA THR A 194 -1.84 -12.03 -6.47
C THR A 194 -2.49 -13.31 -5.96
N HIS A 195 -3.67 -13.18 -5.35
CA HIS A 195 -4.44 -14.24 -4.74
C HIS A 195 -5.88 -14.20 -5.20
N PHE A 196 -6.64 -15.23 -4.86
CA PHE A 196 -8.09 -15.23 -4.97
C PHE A 196 -8.73 -15.88 -3.74
N SER A 197 -9.89 -15.40 -3.34
CA SER A 197 -10.62 -15.94 -2.19
C SER A 197 -11.25 -17.29 -2.52
N LYS A 198 -11.05 -18.27 -1.65
CA LYS A 198 -11.74 -19.57 -1.64
C LYS A 198 -12.81 -19.63 -0.56
N SER A 199 -12.61 -18.89 0.52
CA SER A 199 -13.62 -18.74 1.56
C SER A 199 -13.75 -17.31 2.02
N VAL A 200 -14.95 -16.97 2.50
CA VAL A 200 -15.25 -15.69 3.14
C VAL A 200 -16.13 -15.96 4.36
N ASP A 201 -15.73 -15.39 5.49
CA ASP A 201 -16.58 -15.27 6.67
C ASP A 201 -17.31 -13.93 6.60
N VAL A 202 -18.64 -13.99 6.67
CA VAL A 202 -19.54 -12.85 6.55
C VAL A 202 -20.13 -12.54 7.91
N GLY A 203 -20.05 -11.28 8.31
CA GLY A 203 -20.52 -10.85 9.62
C GLY A 203 -20.25 -9.38 9.88
N ALA A 204 -19.95 -9.04 11.13
CA ALA A 204 -19.50 -7.71 11.49
C ALA A 204 -18.40 -7.77 12.56
N VAL A 205 -17.45 -6.86 12.46
CA VAL A 205 -16.38 -6.70 13.45
C VAL A 205 -16.16 -5.22 13.73
N PHE A 206 -16.11 -4.90 15.02
CA PHE A 206 -15.64 -3.62 15.54
C PHE A 206 -14.24 -3.82 16.09
N ILE A 207 -13.32 -2.94 15.74
CA ILE A 207 -11.91 -3.01 16.15
C ILE A 207 -11.55 -1.69 16.82
N HIS A 208 -10.89 -1.82 17.96
CA HIS A 208 -10.28 -0.72 18.68
C HIS A 208 -8.76 -0.94 18.74
N GLU A 209 -8.00 0.04 18.29
CA GLU A 209 -6.54 0.02 18.32
C GLU A 209 -6.07 1.12 19.26
N ASP A 210 -5.58 0.74 20.43
CA ASP A 210 -4.94 1.65 21.37
C ASP A 210 -3.43 1.65 21.12
N TYR A 211 -2.81 2.82 21.03
CA TYR A 211 -1.36 2.98 20.92
C TYR A 211 -0.81 3.38 22.29
N LEU A 212 0.13 2.60 22.82
CA LEU A 212 0.68 2.81 24.16
C LEU A 212 2.21 2.94 24.11
N LYS A 213 2.77 3.80 24.95
CA LYS A 213 4.24 4.01 25.00
C LYS A 213 5.00 2.70 25.21
N ASN A 214 6.11 2.51 24.51
CA ASN A 214 6.97 1.33 24.68
C ASN A 214 7.55 1.22 26.11
N SER A 215 7.69 2.32 26.84
CA SER A 215 8.08 2.30 28.27
C SER A 215 7.08 1.55 29.16
N PHE A 216 5.78 1.59 28.84
CA PHE A 216 4.76 0.83 29.55
C PHE A 216 4.94 -0.68 29.33
N LEU A 217 5.21 -1.10 28.08
CA LEU A 217 5.47 -2.51 27.78
C LEU A 217 6.74 -3.02 28.46
N LYS A 218 7.78 -2.19 28.56
CA LYS A 218 9.01 -2.54 29.30
C LYS A 218 8.73 -2.77 30.79
N LEU A 219 7.84 -1.97 31.40
CA LEU A 219 7.52 -2.06 32.83
C LEU A 219 6.55 -3.21 33.16
N TYR A 220 5.53 -3.43 32.32
CA TYR A 220 4.46 -4.39 32.59
C TYR A 220 4.44 -5.59 31.64
N GLY A 221 5.48 -5.76 30.82
CA GLY A 221 5.54 -6.79 29.79
C GLY A 221 5.48 -8.22 30.30
N SER A 222 5.83 -8.47 31.57
CA SER A 222 5.62 -9.77 32.24
C SER A 222 4.14 -10.07 32.50
N ASN A 223 3.28 -9.04 32.53
CA ASN A 223 1.86 -9.12 32.83
C ASN A 223 0.99 -8.95 31.57
N ARG A 224 1.38 -9.57 30.43
CA ARG A 224 0.67 -9.42 29.13
C ARG A 224 -0.83 -9.67 29.21
N ASN A 225 -1.27 -10.67 29.99
CA ASN A 225 -2.69 -10.97 30.14
C ASN A 225 -3.47 -9.80 30.74
N LYS A 226 -2.88 -9.03 31.66
CA LYS A 226 -3.50 -7.83 32.23
C LYS A 226 -3.59 -6.70 31.21
N ILE A 227 -2.56 -6.54 30.38
CA ILE A 227 -2.56 -5.58 29.26
C ILE A 227 -3.68 -5.94 28.27
N LEU A 228 -3.83 -7.22 27.93
CA LEU A 228 -4.89 -7.70 27.06
C LEU A 228 -6.28 -7.50 27.68
N SER A 229 -6.45 -7.77 28.98
CA SER A 229 -7.70 -7.50 29.69
C SER A 229 -8.05 -6.00 29.70
N ALA A 230 -7.07 -5.13 29.92
CA ALA A 230 -7.24 -3.68 29.83
C ALA A 230 -7.60 -3.22 28.40
N SER A 231 -6.99 -3.79 27.37
CA SER A 231 -7.34 -3.53 25.95
C SER A 231 -8.77 -3.98 25.61
N LYS A 232 -9.21 -5.14 26.12
CA LYS A 232 -10.62 -5.59 26.03
C LYS A 232 -11.57 -4.67 26.79
N TRP A 233 -11.17 -4.13 27.93
CA TRP A 233 -11.97 -3.18 28.67
C TRP A 233 -12.10 -1.84 27.93
N SER A 234 -11.03 -1.37 27.31
CA SER A 234 -10.98 -0.12 26.54
C SER A 234 -12.09 -0.04 25.47
N ILE A 235 -12.28 -1.10 24.68
CA ILE A 235 -13.37 -1.19 23.68
C ILE A 235 -14.76 -1.25 24.34
N LEU A 236 -14.91 -1.96 25.46
CA LEU A 236 -16.20 -2.08 26.16
C LEU A 236 -16.63 -0.75 26.77
N GLU A 237 -15.69 -0.03 27.40
CA GLU A 237 -15.94 1.25 28.05
C GLU A 237 -16.27 2.35 27.03
N ASP A 238 -15.45 2.49 25.98
CA ASP A 238 -15.65 3.51 24.93
C ASP A 238 -17.01 3.35 24.24
N ARG A 239 -17.38 2.10 23.93
CA ARG A 239 -18.62 1.79 23.19
C ARG A 239 -19.81 1.46 24.06
N ARG A 240 -19.62 1.42 25.39
CA ARG A 240 -20.63 0.98 26.36
C ARG A 240 -21.25 -0.35 25.97
N PHE A 241 -20.43 -1.27 25.47
CA PHE A 241 -20.87 -2.62 25.16
C PHE A 241 -21.06 -3.40 26.45
N SER A 242 -22.22 -4.06 26.59
CA SER A 242 -22.39 -5.03 27.67
C SER A 242 -21.62 -6.30 27.33
N TRP A 243 -20.96 -6.86 28.34
CA TRP A 243 -20.25 -8.12 28.22
C TRP A 243 -20.55 -8.98 29.44
N ASN A 244 -21.18 -10.14 29.23
CA ASN A 244 -21.68 -10.97 30.34
C ASN A 244 -20.54 -11.48 31.24
N ASN A 245 -19.35 -11.65 30.68
CA ASN A 245 -18.17 -12.18 31.36
C ASN A 245 -17.19 -11.06 31.76
N GLN A 246 -17.70 -9.88 32.16
CA GLN A 246 -16.84 -8.78 32.61
C GLN A 246 -15.98 -9.16 33.82
N GLN A 247 -16.47 -10.07 34.66
CA GLN A 247 -15.77 -10.58 35.85
C GLN A 247 -14.47 -11.34 35.50
N ASP A 248 -14.36 -11.84 34.26
CA ASP A 248 -13.17 -12.55 33.79
C ASP A 248 -12.03 -11.59 33.39
N LEU A 249 -12.29 -10.28 33.33
CA LEU A 249 -11.29 -9.26 32.99
C LEU A 249 -10.54 -8.80 34.24
N ASP A 250 -9.23 -9.06 34.30
CA ASP A 250 -8.35 -8.46 35.30
C ASP A 250 -8.08 -6.99 34.95
N LEU A 251 -8.79 -6.08 35.62
CA LEU A 251 -8.70 -4.62 35.43
C LEU A 251 -7.69 -3.94 36.38
N SER A 252 -6.88 -4.71 37.13
CA SER A 252 -5.92 -4.13 38.08
C SER A 252 -4.88 -3.21 37.45
N LEU A 253 -4.64 -3.33 36.14
CA LEU A 253 -3.70 -2.50 35.37
C LEU A 253 -4.39 -1.40 34.54
N TRP A 254 -5.72 -1.29 34.59
CA TRP A 254 -6.47 -0.34 33.78
C TRP A 254 -6.03 1.13 33.96
N PRO A 255 -5.79 1.65 35.19
CA PRO A 255 -5.35 3.03 35.37
C PRO A 255 -4.01 3.34 34.70
N GLU A 256 -3.03 2.44 34.82
CA GLU A 256 -1.70 2.56 34.21
C GLU A 256 -1.79 2.47 32.69
N TYR A 257 -2.61 1.53 32.19
CA TYR A 257 -2.87 1.35 30.76
C TYR A 257 -3.44 2.63 30.14
N ASN A 258 -4.49 3.19 30.75
CA ASN A 258 -5.13 4.40 30.23
C ASN A 258 -4.21 5.62 30.28
N ARG A 259 -3.33 5.73 31.30
CA ARG A 259 -2.30 6.79 31.37
C ARG A 259 -1.18 6.62 30.33
N ALA A 260 -0.89 5.38 29.93
CA ALA A 260 0.16 5.08 28.96
C ALA A 260 -0.31 5.22 27.50
N LYS A 261 -1.62 5.31 27.27
CA LYS A 261 -2.22 5.53 25.95
C LYS A 261 -1.86 6.90 25.40
N VAL A 262 -1.39 6.93 24.15
CA VAL A 262 -0.94 8.13 23.43
C VAL A 262 -1.80 8.47 22.23
N ASP A 263 -2.42 7.46 21.62
CA ASP A 263 -3.36 7.63 20.51
C ASP A 263 -4.32 6.42 20.46
N PHE A 264 -5.40 6.53 19.71
CA PHE A 264 -6.33 5.42 19.48
C PHE A 264 -7.08 5.56 18.15
N GLY A 265 -7.54 4.42 17.62
CA GLY A 265 -8.29 4.36 16.38
C GLY A 265 -9.39 3.31 16.41
N PHE A 266 -10.46 3.57 15.66
CA PHE A 266 -11.54 2.61 15.45
C PHE A 266 -11.57 2.15 14.00
N ARG A 267 -11.90 0.87 13.78
CA ARG A 267 -12.21 0.30 12.47
C ARG A 267 -13.49 -0.52 12.53
N PHE A 268 -14.23 -0.51 11.43
CA PHE A 268 -15.53 -1.13 11.34
C PHE A 268 -15.63 -1.87 10.01
N PHE A 269 -15.97 -3.15 10.09
CA PHE A 269 -16.35 -3.94 8.92
C PHE A 269 -17.76 -4.46 9.19
N GLY A 270 -18.70 -4.08 8.32
CA GLY A 270 -20.11 -4.22 8.60
C GLY A 270 -20.57 -3.22 9.67
N ARG A 271 -21.71 -3.51 10.31
CA ARG A 271 -22.26 -2.65 11.37
C ARG A 271 -22.84 -3.48 12.51
N LEU A 272 -22.35 -3.21 13.71
CA LEU A 272 -22.89 -3.71 14.96
C LEU A 272 -23.79 -2.64 15.59
N LYS A 273 -24.96 -3.03 16.08
CA LYS A 273 -25.95 -2.17 16.73
C LYS A 273 -26.22 -2.65 18.14
N VAL A 274 -26.22 -1.73 19.11
CA VAL A 274 -26.59 -2.03 20.50
C VAL A 274 -28.11 -1.91 20.65
N ILE A 275 -28.77 -2.98 21.08
CA ILE A 275 -30.21 -3.05 21.34
C ILE A 275 -30.41 -3.66 22.73
N LYS A 276 -30.97 -2.89 23.67
CA LYS A 276 -31.26 -3.35 25.04
C LYS A 276 -30.07 -4.07 25.69
N ASN A 277 -28.90 -3.45 25.65
CA ASN A 277 -27.62 -3.97 26.15
C ASN A 277 -27.05 -5.18 25.39
N ASP A 278 -27.68 -5.62 24.30
CA ASP A 278 -27.16 -6.67 23.44
C ASP A 278 -26.66 -6.10 22.10
N VAL A 279 -25.54 -6.59 21.59
CA VAL A 279 -25.01 -6.19 20.26
C VAL A 279 -25.56 -7.11 19.16
N LYS A 280 -26.16 -6.57 18.10
CA LYS A 280 -26.61 -7.34 16.92
C LYS A 280 -25.99 -6.81 15.64
N THR A 281 -25.70 -7.70 14.70
CA THR A 281 -25.30 -7.30 13.34
C THR A 281 -26.46 -6.67 12.59
N GLU A 282 -26.31 -5.40 12.21
CA GLU A 282 -27.27 -4.64 11.40
C GLU A 282 -26.87 -4.65 9.91
N ARG A 283 -25.57 -4.68 9.61
CA ARG A 283 -25.06 -4.74 8.24
C ARG A 283 -23.91 -5.74 8.15
N LEU A 284 -24.01 -6.67 7.20
CA LEU A 284 -22.99 -7.68 6.92
C LEU A 284 -21.86 -7.09 6.07
N ALA A 285 -20.66 -7.58 6.29
CA ALA A 285 -19.47 -7.39 5.46
C ALA A 285 -18.63 -8.67 5.45
N ASP A 286 -17.67 -8.74 4.54
CA ASP A 286 -16.56 -9.69 4.62
C ASP A 286 -15.68 -9.31 5.82
N ILE A 287 -15.62 -10.20 6.81
CA ILE A 287 -14.85 -9.97 8.04
C ILE A 287 -13.67 -10.93 8.18
N ASP A 288 -13.61 -11.96 7.33
CA ASP A 288 -12.42 -12.74 7.08
C ASP A 288 -12.49 -13.30 5.66
N LYS A 289 -11.35 -13.39 4.98
CA LYS A 289 -11.24 -14.04 3.68
C LYS A 289 -10.01 -14.91 3.66
N SER A 290 -10.15 -16.13 3.16
CA SER A 290 -9.03 -17.04 2.96
C SER A 290 -8.92 -17.45 1.50
N GLY A 291 -7.69 -17.62 1.03
CA GLY A 291 -7.44 -17.80 -0.38
C GLY A 291 -6.06 -18.35 -0.70
N ASP A 292 -5.88 -18.62 -1.99
CA ASP A 292 -4.67 -19.19 -2.58
C ASP A 292 -4.07 -18.25 -3.62
N LEU A 293 -2.83 -18.53 -4.02
CA LEU A 293 -2.16 -17.82 -5.12
C LEU A 293 -2.93 -17.98 -6.44
N LEU A 294 -2.90 -16.92 -7.26
CA LEU A 294 -3.53 -16.91 -8.58
C LEU A 294 -3.01 -18.03 -9.50
N THR A 295 -1.77 -18.50 -9.28
CA THR A 295 -1.20 -19.67 -10.00
C THR A 295 -2.06 -20.91 -9.86
N ASN A 296 -2.79 -21.08 -8.75
CA ASN A 296 -3.64 -22.25 -8.51
C ASN A 296 -4.91 -22.27 -9.38
N LEU A 297 -5.11 -21.25 -10.22
CA LEU A 297 -6.17 -21.25 -11.24
C LEU A 297 -5.73 -21.92 -12.55
N VAL A 298 -4.43 -22.09 -12.79
CA VAL A 298 -3.88 -22.75 -13.98
C VAL A 298 -3.94 -24.26 -13.80
N THR A 299 -5.11 -24.83 -14.05
CA THR A 299 -5.39 -26.26 -13.83
C THR A 299 -6.00 -26.90 -15.08
N SER A 300 -5.90 -28.23 -15.18
CA SER A 300 -6.60 -29.00 -16.22
C SER A 300 -8.12 -28.91 -16.11
N SER A 301 -8.68 -28.62 -14.92
CA SER A 301 -10.13 -28.40 -14.76
C SER A 301 -10.59 -27.11 -15.43
N ASN A 302 -9.82 -26.02 -15.31
CA ASN A 302 -10.13 -24.76 -15.97
C ASN A 302 -9.78 -24.78 -17.46
N PHE A 303 -8.76 -25.54 -17.85
CA PHE A 303 -8.22 -25.63 -19.22
C PHE A 303 -8.10 -27.09 -19.70
N PRO A 304 -9.23 -27.81 -19.90
CA PRO A 304 -9.22 -29.25 -20.17
C PRO A 304 -8.58 -29.65 -21.51
N ASN A 305 -8.60 -28.75 -22.50
CA ASN A 305 -8.05 -29.00 -23.84
C ASN A 305 -6.56 -28.68 -23.96
N ILE A 306 -5.93 -28.12 -22.92
CA ILE A 306 -4.55 -27.66 -22.96
C ILE A 306 -3.61 -28.72 -22.39
N SER A 307 -2.51 -29.01 -23.09
CA SER A 307 -1.52 -29.99 -22.64
C SER A 307 -0.90 -29.61 -21.29
N SER A 308 -0.61 -30.61 -20.44
CA SER A 308 0.01 -30.40 -19.12
C SER A 308 1.34 -29.66 -19.21
N SER A 309 2.13 -29.86 -20.27
CA SER A 309 3.40 -29.14 -20.47
C SER A 309 3.18 -27.65 -20.66
N LEU A 310 2.19 -27.25 -21.45
CA LEU A 310 1.88 -25.85 -21.70
C LEU A 310 1.24 -25.18 -20.46
N LEU A 311 0.43 -25.91 -19.70
CA LEU A 311 -0.09 -25.43 -18.41
C LEU A 311 1.03 -25.18 -17.39
N MET A 312 1.99 -26.10 -17.24
CA MET A 312 3.15 -25.90 -16.36
C MET A 312 3.97 -24.67 -16.76
N LYS A 313 4.19 -24.44 -18.07
CA LYS A 313 4.88 -23.23 -18.56
C LYS A 313 4.10 -21.95 -18.23
N THR A 314 2.79 -21.99 -18.39
CA THR A 314 1.89 -20.86 -18.09
C THR A 314 1.89 -20.53 -16.60
N GLU A 315 1.79 -21.56 -15.76
CA GLU A 315 1.86 -21.42 -14.30
C GLU A 315 3.21 -20.85 -13.86
N GLN A 316 4.32 -21.34 -14.41
CA GLN A 316 5.66 -20.83 -14.12
C GLN A 316 5.80 -19.36 -14.52
N MET A 317 5.33 -18.97 -15.70
CA MET A 317 5.38 -17.57 -16.13
C MET A 317 4.56 -16.66 -15.21
N LEU A 318 3.39 -17.10 -14.76
CA LEU A 318 2.60 -16.36 -13.77
C LEU A 318 3.31 -16.27 -12.42
N ARG A 319 3.97 -17.33 -11.98
CA ARG A 319 4.80 -17.34 -10.76
C ARG A 319 5.93 -16.33 -10.85
N ASP A 320 6.62 -16.25 -11.99
CA ASP A 320 7.72 -15.32 -12.22
C ASP A 320 7.23 -13.87 -12.22
N ALA A 321 6.07 -13.59 -12.84
CA ALA A 321 5.46 -12.26 -12.82
C ALA A 321 5.05 -11.82 -11.40
N LEU A 322 4.52 -12.74 -10.58
CA LEU A 322 4.22 -12.47 -9.17
C LEU A 322 5.50 -12.16 -8.38
N GLN A 323 6.57 -12.93 -8.59
CA GLN A 323 7.87 -12.66 -7.95
C GLN A 323 8.44 -11.31 -8.37
N LEU A 324 8.36 -10.97 -9.66
CA LEU A 324 8.78 -9.67 -10.17
C LEU A 324 7.97 -8.52 -9.54
N TYR A 325 6.65 -8.66 -9.43
CA TYR A 325 5.78 -7.69 -8.76
C TYR A 325 6.22 -7.45 -7.32
N PHE A 326 6.51 -8.51 -6.55
CA PHE A 326 7.01 -8.35 -5.18
C PHE A 326 8.40 -7.72 -5.16
N ALA A 327 9.33 -8.16 -6.02
CA ALA A 327 10.68 -7.63 -6.11
C ALA A 327 10.69 -6.12 -6.41
N LYS A 328 9.82 -5.65 -7.29
CA LYS A 328 9.67 -4.23 -7.65
C LYS A 328 9.10 -3.36 -6.52
N ASN A 329 8.54 -3.96 -5.48
CA ASN A 329 7.96 -3.28 -4.31
C ASN A 329 8.81 -3.47 -3.04
N VAL A 330 10.03 -4.00 -3.17
CA VAL A 330 11.00 -4.09 -2.09
C VAL A 330 11.61 -2.72 -1.84
N HIS A 331 11.52 -2.24 -0.60
CA HIS A 331 12.23 -1.07 -0.10
C HIS A 331 13.21 -1.51 0.97
N GLN A 332 14.50 -1.46 0.62
CA GLN A 332 15.59 -1.89 1.47
C GLN A 332 16.04 -0.75 2.38
N GLY A 333 16.19 -1.03 3.68
CA GLY A 333 16.69 -0.06 4.66
C GLY A 333 16.58 -0.57 6.09
N CYS A 334 17.01 0.20 7.08
CA CYS A 334 16.91 -0.22 8.46
C CYS A 334 15.47 -0.09 8.97
N THR A 335 14.88 -1.20 9.42
CA THR A 335 13.49 -1.22 9.92
C THR A 335 13.40 -1.05 11.44
N ARG A 336 14.50 -0.75 12.14
CA ARG A 336 14.52 -0.60 13.61
C ARG A 336 14.36 0.86 13.99
N PRO A 337 13.24 1.29 14.61
CA PRO A 337 12.97 2.71 14.89
C PRO A 337 13.99 3.37 15.83
N GLN A 338 14.67 2.60 16.67
CA GLN A 338 15.70 3.10 17.61
C GLN A 338 17.10 3.21 16.97
N SER A 339 17.25 2.87 15.70
CA SER A 339 18.53 2.96 14.99
C SER A 339 18.67 4.32 14.32
N SER A 340 19.90 4.84 14.32
CA SER A 340 20.24 6.15 13.75
C SER A 340 20.08 6.23 12.23
N ASN A 341 20.00 5.09 11.54
CA ASN A 341 19.75 4.96 10.11
C ASN A 341 18.34 4.40 9.80
N PHE A 342 17.39 4.53 10.72
CA PHE A 342 16.01 4.07 10.53
C PHE A 342 15.35 4.70 9.28
N ASP A 343 14.75 3.85 8.46
CA ASP A 343 13.99 4.23 7.26
C ASP A 343 12.53 3.79 7.42
N ILE A 344 11.61 4.76 7.50
CA ILE A 344 10.18 4.48 7.63
C ILE A 344 9.58 3.86 6.36
N LEU A 345 10.21 4.00 5.20
CA LEU A 345 9.74 3.39 3.96
C LEU A 345 10.25 1.96 3.80
N ALA A 346 11.34 1.60 4.48
CA ALA A 346 11.90 0.26 4.43
C ALA A 346 10.88 -0.80 4.87
N ASN A 347 10.75 -1.84 4.05
CA ASN A 347 9.97 -3.05 4.31
C ASN A 347 10.83 -4.32 4.35
N ILE A 348 12.10 -4.25 3.93
CA ILE A 348 13.10 -5.31 4.12
C ILE A 348 14.32 -4.72 4.84
N ASN A 349 14.73 -5.38 5.92
CA ASN A 349 15.96 -5.05 6.63
C ASN A 349 17.18 -5.71 5.96
N THR A 350 17.96 -4.95 5.20
CA THR A 350 19.21 -5.44 4.54
C THR A 350 20.46 -4.72 5.02
N SER A 351 20.34 -3.56 5.65
CA SER A 351 21.46 -2.82 6.25
C SER A 351 21.69 -3.25 7.70
N SER A 352 22.95 -3.20 8.17
CA SER A 352 23.18 -3.31 9.60
C SER A 352 22.54 -2.10 10.30
N CYS A 353 21.48 -2.37 11.07
CA CYS A 353 20.88 -1.42 11.99
C CYS A 353 21.83 -1.22 13.18
N THR A 354 23.02 -0.69 12.93
CA THR A 354 23.96 -0.33 13.98
C THR A 354 23.42 0.91 14.67
N ALA A 355 23.28 0.84 16.00
CA ALA A 355 23.18 2.05 16.80
C ALA A 355 24.55 2.73 16.69
N SER A 356 24.74 3.63 15.71
CA SER A 356 25.93 4.46 15.73
C SER A 356 25.84 5.35 16.96
N SER A 357 26.84 5.20 17.82
CA SER A 357 27.16 6.07 18.95
C SER A 357 26.85 7.52 18.62
N ALA A 358 25.96 8.13 19.42
CA ALA A 358 25.71 9.57 19.54
C ALA A 358 26.05 10.36 18.27
N ALA A 359 25.11 10.42 17.31
CA ALA A 359 25.13 11.49 16.32
C ALA A 359 25.28 12.81 17.10
N SER A 360 26.40 13.51 16.91
CA SER A 360 26.56 14.84 17.47
C SER A 360 25.49 15.71 16.81
N HIS A 361 24.42 15.99 17.55
CA HIS A 361 23.35 16.85 17.08
C HIS A 361 23.93 18.28 17.08
N TYR A 362 24.09 18.87 15.90
CA TYR A 362 24.49 20.27 15.78
C TYR A 362 23.25 21.15 15.82
N VAL A 363 23.35 22.30 16.47
CA VAL A 363 22.27 23.29 16.55
C VAL A 363 22.58 24.41 15.59
N PHE A 364 21.60 24.76 14.76
CA PHE A 364 21.69 25.90 13.85
C PHE A 364 21.41 27.21 14.62
N GLY A 365 22.37 28.12 14.65
CA GLY A 365 22.26 29.41 15.34
C GLY A 365 21.93 30.58 14.42
N GLY A 366 21.55 30.31 13.17
CA GLY A 366 21.32 31.34 12.15
C GLY A 366 22.54 31.69 11.32
N VAL A 367 22.33 32.68 10.46
CA VAL A 367 23.33 33.24 9.54
C VAL A 367 23.30 34.75 9.65
N TYR A 368 24.42 35.38 9.35
CA TYR A 368 24.49 36.83 9.16
C TYR A 368 25.48 37.15 8.04
N GLU A 369 25.25 38.27 7.37
CA GLU A 369 26.10 38.78 6.30
C GLU A 369 26.69 40.12 6.75
N LEU A 370 28.01 40.14 6.94
CA LEU A 370 28.76 41.34 7.30
C LEU A 370 29.26 42.03 6.03
N CYS A 371 29.17 43.35 6.01
CA CYS A 371 29.73 44.17 4.94
C CYS A 371 30.87 45.03 5.48
N GLU A 372 31.99 45.04 4.77
CA GLU A 372 33.15 45.88 5.03
C GLU A 372 33.54 46.66 3.77
N ARG A 373 33.84 47.95 3.92
CA ARG A 373 34.34 48.78 2.81
C ARG A 373 35.86 48.86 2.90
N VAL A 374 36.55 48.31 1.89
CA VAL A 374 38.00 48.13 1.88
C VAL A 374 38.66 49.13 0.92
N THR A 375 39.16 50.24 1.46
CA THR A 375 39.85 51.27 0.68
C THR A 375 41.37 51.19 0.87
N PHE A 376 42.14 51.89 0.05
CA PHE A 376 43.59 51.96 0.18
C PHE A 376 44.02 53.39 0.51
N ASP A 377 44.90 53.55 1.49
CA ASP A 377 45.52 54.84 1.78
C ASP A 377 46.56 55.23 0.70
N LYS A 378 47.12 56.44 0.81
CA LYS A 378 48.15 56.94 -0.14
C LYS A 378 49.44 56.10 -0.17
N ASN A 379 49.65 55.23 0.82
CA ASN A 379 50.79 54.32 0.96
C ASN A 379 50.41 52.87 0.63
N ASN A 380 49.25 52.64 -0.01
CA ASN A 380 48.74 51.34 -0.40
C ASN A 380 48.42 50.40 0.80
N ARG A 381 48.10 50.94 1.97
CA ARG A 381 47.64 50.16 3.14
C ARG A 381 46.12 50.02 3.12
N ILE A 382 45.65 48.85 3.54
CA ILE A 382 44.22 48.50 3.61
C ILE A 382 43.55 49.30 4.75
N LEU A 383 42.49 50.02 4.42
CA LEU A 383 41.61 50.75 5.33
C LEU A 383 40.22 50.13 5.29
N ILE A 384 39.77 49.57 6.42
CA ILE A 384 38.43 48.98 6.57
C ILE A 384 37.51 50.02 7.20
N SER A 385 36.37 50.27 6.57
CA SER A 385 35.33 51.21 7.02
C SER A 385 33.94 50.60 6.94
N ASN A 386 32.96 51.21 7.62
CA ASN A 386 31.59 50.72 7.62
C ASN A 386 30.95 50.87 6.24
N CYS A 387 30.13 49.89 5.86
CA CYS A 387 29.29 49.97 4.68
C CYS A 387 28.12 50.93 4.87
N PRO A 388 27.45 51.35 3.77
CA PRO A 388 26.18 52.06 3.84
C PRO A 388 25.16 51.33 4.73
N GLU A 389 24.30 52.09 5.43
CA GLU A 389 23.26 51.50 6.28
C GLU A 389 22.39 50.51 5.50
N GLY A 390 22.14 49.34 6.12
CA GLY A 390 21.34 48.27 5.51
C GLY A 390 22.07 47.36 4.52
N SER A 391 23.37 47.55 4.28
CA SER A 391 24.12 46.70 3.35
C SER A 391 24.24 45.25 3.83
N GLY A 392 24.37 45.01 5.15
CA GLY A 392 24.49 43.67 5.72
C GLY A 392 23.17 43.05 6.16
N LYS A 393 23.19 41.75 6.45
CA LYS A 393 22.07 41.01 7.05
C LYS A 393 22.41 40.59 8.48
N THR A 394 21.68 41.08 9.46
CA THR A 394 21.87 40.65 10.87
C THR A 394 21.32 39.25 11.10
N ASN A 395 21.84 38.56 12.11
CA ASN A 395 21.28 37.28 12.56
C ASN A 395 19.90 37.52 13.19
N SER A 396 18.89 36.77 12.75
CA SER A 396 17.51 36.91 13.25
C SER A 396 17.34 36.61 14.74
N LEU A 397 18.28 35.90 15.37
CA LEU A 397 18.27 35.63 16.81
C LEU A 397 18.88 36.76 17.65
N THR A 398 19.99 37.33 17.20
CA THR A 398 20.74 38.33 17.99
C THR A 398 20.39 39.76 17.60
N GLY A 399 19.81 39.97 16.41
CA GLY A 399 19.63 41.29 15.82
C GLY A 399 20.95 41.98 15.47
N ALA A 400 22.07 41.26 15.46
CA ALA A 400 23.42 41.80 15.26
C ALA A 400 24.22 40.98 14.23
N PHE A 401 25.39 41.48 13.84
CA PHE A 401 26.38 40.75 13.01
C PHE A 401 27.22 39.80 13.86
N SER A 402 26.56 38.97 14.66
CA SER A 402 27.21 38.03 15.56
C SER A 402 26.35 36.78 15.79
N CYS A 403 27.01 35.69 16.16
CA CYS A 403 26.33 34.48 16.60
C CYS A 403 25.77 34.63 18.03
N PRO A 404 24.74 33.84 18.39
CA PRO A 404 24.29 33.75 19.78
C PRO A 404 25.42 33.28 20.71
N GLN A 405 25.26 33.52 22.01
CA GLN A 405 26.23 33.07 23.00
C GLN A 405 26.46 31.55 22.89
N ASP A 406 27.73 31.12 22.96
CA ASP A 406 28.19 29.72 22.84
C ASP A 406 28.03 29.09 21.44
N PHE A 407 27.69 29.87 20.41
CA PHE A 407 27.76 29.44 19.01
C PHE A 407 29.07 29.85 18.35
N GLU A 408 29.64 28.94 17.57
CA GLU A 408 30.81 29.20 16.76
C GLU A 408 30.40 29.89 15.44
N SER A 409 31.11 30.96 15.08
CA SER A 409 30.92 31.68 13.81
C SER A 409 31.87 31.15 12.73
N ARG A 410 31.32 30.70 11.60
CA ARG A 410 32.09 30.16 10.47
C ARG A 410 31.78 30.89 9.18
N ILE A 411 32.82 31.34 8.47
CA ILE A 411 32.68 32.02 7.19
C ILE A 411 32.30 31.04 6.08
N LEU A 412 31.19 31.27 5.39
CA LEU A 412 30.68 30.41 4.32
C LEU A 412 31.06 30.89 2.93
N HIS A 413 31.07 32.20 2.73
CA HIS A 413 31.32 32.78 1.43
C HIS A 413 31.81 34.22 1.57
N SER A 414 32.69 34.65 0.67
CA SER A 414 33.16 36.02 0.58
C SER A 414 33.03 36.51 -0.85
N ARG A 415 32.38 37.66 -1.04
CA ARG A 415 32.24 38.29 -2.36
C ARG A 415 32.69 39.74 -2.36
N TYR A 416 33.14 40.17 -3.52
CA TYR A 416 33.49 41.56 -3.81
C TYR A 416 32.39 42.14 -4.69
N GLU A 417 31.80 43.25 -4.27
CA GLU A 417 30.90 44.05 -5.08
C GLU A 417 31.60 45.35 -5.53
N ALA A 418 30.94 46.10 -6.39
CA ALA A 418 31.43 47.42 -6.81
C ALA A 418 31.65 48.35 -5.60
N ASP A 419 32.39 49.44 -5.80
CA ASP A 419 32.66 50.45 -4.78
C ASP A 419 33.44 49.95 -3.54
N TYR A 420 34.32 48.97 -3.73
CA TYR A 420 35.20 48.44 -2.67
C TYR A 420 34.43 47.78 -1.50
N LEU A 421 33.23 47.27 -1.75
CA LEU A 421 32.41 46.59 -0.74
C LEU A 421 32.72 45.09 -0.74
N HIS A 422 33.06 44.57 0.43
CA HIS A 422 33.34 43.17 0.68
C HIS A 422 32.26 42.60 1.59
N PHE A 423 31.62 41.54 1.14
CA PHE A 423 30.58 40.86 1.91
C PHE A 423 31.04 39.49 2.36
N HIS A 424 30.84 39.20 3.63
CA HIS A 424 31.19 37.94 4.26
C HIS A 424 29.92 37.31 4.86
N LEU A 425 29.52 36.15 4.34
CA LEU A 425 28.43 35.36 4.91
C LEU A 425 28.99 34.45 6.00
N PHE A 426 28.39 34.48 7.18
CA PHE A 426 28.71 33.62 8.30
C PHE A 426 27.53 32.73 8.70
N SER A 427 27.84 31.53 9.16
CA SER A 427 26.90 30.61 9.80
C SER A 427 27.28 30.33 11.23
N CYS A 428 26.26 30.24 12.08
CA CYS A 428 26.39 29.96 13.50
C CYS A 428 26.03 28.51 13.77
N ILE A 429 26.92 27.77 14.44
CA ILE A 429 26.72 26.37 14.80
C ILE A 429 27.19 26.10 16.23
N ALA A 430 26.46 25.25 16.96
CA ALA A 430 26.82 24.80 18.30
C ALA A 430 26.53 23.30 18.49
N ASN A 431 26.95 22.74 19.63
CA ASN A 431 26.60 21.38 20.03
C ASN A 431 25.17 21.33 20.63
N SER A 432 24.49 20.18 20.61
CA SER A 432 23.10 19.99 21.07
C SER A 432 22.83 20.29 22.53
N SER A 433 23.87 20.30 23.36
CA SER A 433 23.76 20.64 24.78
C SER A 433 23.24 22.07 25.02
N PHE A 434 23.29 22.93 24.00
CA PHE A 434 22.89 24.34 24.10
C PHE A 434 21.45 24.63 23.64
N GLY A 435 20.68 23.59 23.26
CA GLY A 435 19.33 23.63 22.67
C GLY A 435 18.63 25.00 22.61
N THR A 436 18.30 25.47 21.41
CA THR A 436 17.63 26.78 21.25
C THR A 436 16.46 26.69 20.27
N GLY A 437 15.42 27.49 20.51
CA GLY A 437 14.16 27.54 19.75
C GLY A 437 14.29 28.11 18.33
N TYR A 438 15.42 27.86 17.65
CA TYR A 438 15.70 28.30 16.28
C TYR A 438 15.90 27.11 15.36
N MET A 439 14.85 26.79 14.60
CA MET A 439 14.78 25.58 13.80
C MET A 439 15.11 25.86 12.34
N PHE A 440 15.83 24.94 11.72
CA PHE A 440 16.13 24.96 10.28
C PHE A 440 15.06 24.16 9.52
N GLY A 441 14.37 24.79 8.57
CA GLY A 441 13.30 24.18 7.76
C GLY A 441 13.70 23.97 6.31
N GLY A 442 14.99 23.84 6.04
CA GLY A 442 15.55 23.74 4.69
C GLY A 442 15.87 25.11 4.08
N LEU A 443 16.18 25.09 2.79
CA LEU A 443 16.57 26.27 2.02
C LEU A 443 16.15 26.11 0.57
N TYR A 444 16.12 27.20 -0.19
CA TYR A 444 15.96 27.16 -1.64
C TYR A 444 16.77 28.27 -2.30
N SER A 445 17.10 28.07 -3.57
CA SER A 445 17.79 29.04 -4.41
C SER A 445 17.29 28.94 -5.85
N PHE A 446 17.95 29.62 -6.78
CA PHE A 446 17.71 29.39 -8.20
C PHE A 446 18.14 27.97 -8.64
N SER A 447 19.16 27.39 -8.02
CA SER A 447 19.69 26.07 -8.39
C SER A 447 18.96 24.91 -7.73
N VAL A 448 18.33 25.12 -6.56
CA VAL A 448 17.69 24.05 -5.78
C VAL A 448 16.36 24.48 -5.19
N VAL A 449 15.43 23.54 -5.06
CA VAL A 449 14.15 23.72 -4.36
C VAL A 449 14.27 23.29 -2.90
N ASN A 450 13.37 23.77 -2.04
CA ASN A 450 13.34 23.34 -0.64
C ASN A 450 12.94 21.86 -0.54
N ILE A 451 13.70 21.11 0.25
CA ILE A 451 13.55 19.66 0.37
C ILE A 451 12.22 19.24 0.99
N HIS A 452 11.60 20.07 1.83
CA HIS A 452 10.26 19.84 2.39
C HIS A 452 9.15 20.16 1.40
N THR A 453 9.15 21.36 0.84
CA THR A 453 8.02 21.85 0.03
C THR A 453 8.10 21.42 -1.43
N LYS A 454 9.26 20.87 -1.86
CA LYS A 454 9.60 20.55 -3.27
C LYS A 454 9.40 21.73 -4.22
N THR A 455 9.36 22.95 -3.68
CA THR A 455 9.17 24.20 -4.41
C THR A 455 10.14 25.25 -3.85
N ARG A 456 10.20 26.44 -4.47
CA ARG A 456 10.98 27.58 -3.96
C ARG A 456 10.20 28.34 -2.88
N SER A 457 9.78 27.62 -1.84
CA SER A 457 9.00 28.18 -0.73
C SER A 457 9.41 27.54 0.61
N CYS A 458 9.22 28.27 1.71
CA CYS A 458 9.42 27.73 3.05
C CYS A 458 8.23 26.89 3.52
N PRO A 459 8.44 25.87 4.36
CA PRO A 459 7.36 25.08 4.95
C PRO A 459 6.48 25.93 5.85
N GLN A 460 5.28 25.43 6.16
CA GLN A 460 4.34 26.12 7.04
C GLN A 460 5.01 26.44 8.38
N PHE A 461 4.73 27.64 8.92
CA PHE A 461 5.33 28.20 10.14
C PHE A 461 6.78 28.72 9.98
N TYR A 462 7.47 28.49 8.86
CA TYR A 462 8.84 28.98 8.66
C TYR A 462 8.88 30.28 7.85
N SER A 463 9.81 31.16 8.20
CA SER A 463 10.10 32.41 7.50
C SER A 463 11.43 32.31 6.75
N GLY A 464 11.53 32.95 5.58
CA GLY A 464 12.75 32.94 4.78
C GLY A 464 13.72 34.05 5.18
N VAL A 465 14.98 33.70 5.43
CA VAL A 465 16.10 34.63 5.55
C VAL A 465 16.89 34.60 4.24
N THR A 466 16.81 35.68 3.47
CA THR A 466 17.55 35.84 2.21
C THR A 466 18.95 36.39 2.46
N VAL A 467 19.95 35.75 1.83
CA VAL A 467 21.38 36.12 1.89
C VAL A 467 21.99 36.04 0.49
N LEU A 468 23.24 36.50 0.32
CA LEU A 468 23.98 36.45 -0.95
C LEU A 468 23.23 37.17 -2.09
N SER A 469 22.86 38.43 -1.85
CA SER A 469 22.14 39.26 -2.82
C SER A 469 20.86 38.57 -3.34
N GLU A 470 20.09 37.99 -2.41
CA GLU A 470 18.82 37.29 -2.64
C GLU A 470 18.90 35.97 -3.42
N THR A 471 20.10 35.43 -3.62
CA THR A 471 20.26 34.16 -4.36
C THR A 471 19.98 32.91 -3.52
N LEU A 472 20.09 33.00 -2.19
CA LEU A 472 19.84 31.89 -1.27
C LEU A 472 18.86 32.31 -0.18
N THR A 473 17.78 31.55 -0.03
CA THR A 473 16.82 31.72 1.06
C THR A 473 16.89 30.54 2.01
N ILE A 474 17.13 30.82 3.29
CA ILE A 474 17.18 29.82 4.37
C ILE A 474 15.91 29.92 5.20
N CYS A 475 15.17 28.83 5.33
CA CYS A 475 13.90 28.78 6.06
C CYS A 475 14.16 28.53 7.54
N VAL A 476 13.70 29.45 8.39
CA VAL A 476 13.92 29.43 9.84
C VAL A 476 12.63 29.66 10.60
N ASN A 477 12.55 29.11 11.80
CA ASN A 477 11.45 29.38 12.73
C ASN A 477 12.04 29.62 14.13
N VAL A 478 11.55 30.66 14.81
CA VAL A 478 12.03 31.12 16.14
C VAL A 478 11.05 30.76 17.27
N SER A 479 10.00 30.01 16.96
CA SER A 479 8.91 29.67 17.88
C SER A 479 9.14 28.30 18.52
N ASN A 480 8.75 28.14 19.78
CA ASN A 480 8.68 26.83 20.45
C ASN A 480 7.38 26.07 20.13
N ASP A 481 6.72 26.36 19.01
CA ASP A 481 5.48 25.68 18.59
C ASP A 481 5.77 24.22 18.19
N GLU A 482 5.07 23.27 18.81
CA GLU A 482 5.15 21.84 18.48
C GLU A 482 4.80 21.57 17.01
N SER A 483 3.95 22.40 16.40
CA SER A 483 3.56 22.31 14.98
C SER A 483 4.72 22.66 14.04
N ALA A 484 5.59 23.60 14.44
CA ALA A 484 6.77 23.97 13.67
C ALA A 484 7.85 22.88 13.74
N LYS A 485 8.00 22.21 14.89
CA LYS A 485 8.96 21.10 15.07
C LYS A 485 8.77 19.96 14.06
N HIS A 486 7.53 19.76 13.58
CA HIS A 486 7.24 18.77 12.53
C HIS A 486 7.97 19.06 11.22
N TYR A 487 8.34 20.30 10.92
CA TYR A 487 9.04 20.68 9.69
C TYR A 487 10.52 21.04 9.95
N ALA A 488 11.07 20.68 11.11
CA ALA A 488 12.46 20.94 11.43
C ALA A 488 13.36 19.84 10.85
N LEU A 489 14.38 20.26 10.09
CA LEU A 489 15.39 19.37 9.54
C LEU A 489 16.57 19.20 10.49
N PRO A 490 17.18 17.99 10.53
CA PRO A 490 18.41 17.72 11.25
C PRO A 490 19.61 18.39 10.55
N PHE A 491 19.88 19.64 10.90
CA PHE A 491 20.95 20.40 10.27
C PHE A 491 22.32 20.08 10.86
N GLY A 492 23.26 19.72 9.99
CA GLY A 492 24.64 19.33 10.36
C GLY A 492 25.71 20.38 10.07
N GLY A 493 25.34 21.56 9.58
CA GLY A 493 26.29 22.61 9.18
C GLY A 493 26.29 22.90 7.68
N PHE A 494 26.85 24.06 7.33
CA PHE A 494 27.15 24.43 5.94
C PHE A 494 28.60 24.09 5.61
N ALA A 495 28.84 23.69 4.36
CA ALA A 495 30.14 23.38 3.81
C ALA A 495 30.41 24.21 2.55
N SER A 496 31.58 24.83 2.49
CA SER A 496 32.13 25.55 1.34
C SER A 496 33.63 25.27 1.23
N CYS A 497 34.29 25.79 0.20
CA CYS A 497 35.75 25.73 0.11
C CYS A 497 36.45 26.47 1.28
N LEU A 498 35.82 27.50 1.86
CA LEU A 498 36.42 28.38 2.87
C LEU A 498 36.36 27.78 4.26
N THR A 499 35.44 26.85 4.49
CA THR A 499 35.18 26.28 5.81
C THR A 499 36.01 25.06 6.15
N GLU A 500 36.67 24.41 5.17
CA GLU A 500 37.27 23.05 5.27
C GLU A 500 36.35 21.98 5.91
N PHE A 501 35.06 22.30 6.05
CA PHE A 501 34.10 21.54 6.83
C PHE A 501 33.56 20.37 6.01
N ASN A 502 33.82 19.16 6.49
CA ASN A 502 33.18 17.94 6.00
C ASN A 502 31.92 17.67 6.82
N CYS A 503 30.89 17.14 6.16
CA CYS A 503 29.67 16.77 6.86
C CYS A 503 29.98 15.81 8.03
N PRO A 504 29.35 16.01 9.20
CA PRO A 504 29.54 15.12 10.33
C PRO A 504 29.21 13.66 9.97
N VAL A 505 29.79 12.71 10.69
CA VAL A 505 29.49 11.28 10.50
C VAL A 505 27.98 11.07 10.66
N GLY A 506 27.34 10.50 9.62
CA GLY A 506 25.90 10.27 9.56
C GLY A 506 25.09 11.39 8.89
N TYR A 507 25.74 12.44 8.37
CA TYR A 507 25.11 13.51 7.57
C TYR A 507 25.60 13.47 6.12
N GLU A 508 24.71 13.74 5.18
CA GLU A 508 24.99 13.77 3.74
C GLU A 508 25.01 15.20 3.21
N LYS A 509 25.80 15.38 2.16
CA LYS A 509 26.11 16.69 1.57
C LYS A 509 25.10 17.02 0.47
N HIS A 510 24.34 18.09 0.67
CA HIS A 510 23.36 18.59 -0.30
C HIS A 510 23.80 19.95 -0.84
N LEU A 511 23.51 20.24 -2.11
CA LEU A 511 23.80 21.53 -2.72
C LEU A 511 22.82 22.60 -2.22
N ALA A 512 23.32 23.74 -1.74
CA ALA A 512 22.50 24.88 -1.35
C ALA A 512 22.38 25.93 -2.47
N VAL A 513 23.50 26.26 -3.10
CA VAL A 513 23.55 27.17 -4.24
C VAL A 513 24.78 26.85 -5.08
N SER A 514 24.62 26.86 -6.40
CA SER A 514 25.73 26.68 -7.32
C SER A 514 26.04 27.98 -8.05
N TYR A 515 27.29 28.43 -7.97
CA TYR A 515 27.78 29.56 -8.73
C TYR A 515 28.43 29.04 -10.02
N ALA A 516 27.61 28.66 -11.00
CA ALA A 516 28.10 28.32 -12.32
C ALA A 516 28.68 29.58 -12.99
N TYR A 517 29.90 29.44 -13.52
CA TYR A 517 30.70 30.45 -14.23
C TYR A 517 29.85 31.40 -15.07
N ASN A 518 29.66 32.65 -14.61
CA ASN A 518 29.05 33.69 -15.43
C ASN A 518 30.12 34.25 -16.36
N THR A 519 30.00 34.02 -17.67
CA THR A 519 30.93 34.50 -18.70
C THR A 519 30.88 36.01 -18.93
N MET A 520 30.25 36.80 -18.05
CA MET A 520 30.09 38.25 -18.20
C MET A 520 30.71 39.11 -17.09
N SER A 521 31.51 38.57 -16.16
CA SER A 521 32.25 39.38 -15.19
C SER A 521 33.71 38.93 -15.07
N ASN A 522 34.64 39.78 -15.52
CA ASN A 522 36.09 39.63 -15.35
C ASN A 522 36.54 39.84 -13.89
N ILE A 523 35.81 39.28 -12.92
CA ILE A 523 36.14 39.32 -11.50
C ILE A 523 36.30 37.86 -11.06
N ARG A 524 37.52 37.46 -10.66
CA ARG A 524 37.76 36.17 -10.02
C ARG A 524 37.12 36.14 -8.64
N SER A 525 35.81 35.97 -8.57
CA SER A 525 35.20 35.36 -7.38
C SER A 525 35.63 33.89 -7.38
N HIS A 526 36.27 33.42 -6.32
CA HIS A 526 36.50 31.99 -6.16
C HIS A 526 35.12 31.30 -6.22
N SER A 527 34.91 30.52 -7.28
CA SER A 527 33.63 29.94 -7.66
C SER A 527 33.34 28.75 -6.75
N ASP A 528 32.77 29.00 -5.58
CA ASP A 528 32.60 27.96 -4.58
C ASP A 528 31.12 27.74 -4.27
N ASN A 529 30.62 26.61 -4.75
CA ASN A 529 29.30 26.12 -4.39
C ASN A 529 29.19 26.02 -2.87
N ILE A 530 28.04 26.45 -2.34
CA ILE A 530 27.72 26.23 -0.93
C ILE A 530 26.90 24.97 -0.84
N TYR A 531 27.26 24.13 0.11
CA TYR A 531 26.58 22.89 0.47
C TYR A 531 26.09 22.97 1.90
N TYR A 532 25.17 22.10 2.25
CA TYR A 532 24.68 21.93 3.61
C TYR A 532 24.53 20.45 3.92
N CYS A 533 24.72 20.11 5.18
CA CYS A 533 24.73 18.74 5.66
C CYS A 533 23.40 18.44 6.34
N LEU A 534 22.75 17.35 5.95
CA LEU A 534 21.53 16.88 6.61
C LEU A 534 21.68 15.40 6.99
N GLN A 535 21.10 15.01 8.11
CA GLN A 535 21.06 13.60 8.52
C GLN A 535 19.94 12.88 7.75
N GLU A 536 20.28 12.06 6.75
CA GLU A 536 19.29 11.43 5.84
C GLU A 536 18.22 10.60 6.55
N ALA A 537 18.56 9.93 7.65
CA ALA A 537 17.63 9.13 8.45
C ALA A 537 16.42 9.90 9.00
N ASN A 538 16.46 11.23 8.98
CA ASN A 538 15.38 12.12 9.41
C ASN A 538 14.74 12.91 8.25
N ILE A 539 15.29 12.84 7.04
CA ILE A 539 14.75 13.45 5.81
C ILE A 539 13.84 12.47 5.06
N THR A 540 14.17 11.17 5.10
CA THR A 540 13.43 10.09 4.42
C THR A 540 12.04 9.81 4.99
N ASN A 541 11.64 10.50 6.06
CA ASN A 541 10.49 10.11 6.87
C ASN A 541 9.32 11.13 6.91
N PHE A 542 9.43 12.28 6.23
CA PHE A 542 8.38 13.31 6.24
C PHE A 542 7.54 13.32 4.96
N GLY A 543 6.25 12.96 5.09
CA GLY A 543 5.24 13.10 4.03
C GLY A 543 5.30 12.07 2.90
N LEU A 544 6.11 11.01 3.03
CA LEU A 544 6.27 9.99 2.00
C LEU A 544 5.29 8.84 2.19
N VAL A 545 4.42 8.64 1.19
CA VAL A 545 3.60 7.44 1.05
C VAL A 545 4.40 6.43 0.24
N ASN A 546 4.47 5.19 0.70
CA ASN A 546 5.11 4.14 -0.09
C ASN A 546 4.29 3.91 -1.37
N LEU A 547 4.82 4.32 -2.51
CA LEU A 547 4.14 4.23 -3.80
C LEU A 547 4.24 2.79 -4.32
N LEU A 548 3.09 2.14 -4.44
CA LEU A 548 2.99 0.80 -4.98
C LEU A 548 3.31 0.80 -6.49
N ASN A 549 4.35 0.07 -6.88
CA ASN A 549 4.70 -0.18 -8.27
C ASN A 549 3.79 -1.28 -8.83
N ARG A 550 2.85 -0.91 -9.72
CA ARG A 550 1.91 -1.84 -10.36
C ARG A 550 2.45 -2.32 -11.71
N PRO A 551 2.21 -3.60 -12.09
CA PRO A 551 2.47 -4.05 -13.45
C PRO A 551 1.54 -3.38 -14.47
N PRO A 552 1.89 -3.39 -15.77
CA PRO A 552 3.06 -4.03 -16.37
C PRO A 552 4.35 -3.23 -16.19
N PHE A 553 5.49 -3.92 -16.22
CA PHE A 553 6.82 -3.31 -16.05
C PHE A 553 7.61 -3.21 -17.36
N GLY A 554 7.20 -3.95 -18.41
CA GLY A 554 7.74 -3.84 -19.76
C GLY A 554 7.00 -2.80 -20.61
N ASN A 555 7.71 -2.22 -21.59
CA ASN A 555 7.10 -1.36 -22.61
C ASN A 555 6.41 -2.19 -23.69
N ILE A 556 5.25 -1.74 -24.14
CA ILE A 556 4.52 -2.31 -25.27
C ILE A 556 5.30 -1.99 -26.54
N THR A 557 6.00 -2.97 -27.11
CA THR A 557 6.25 -2.96 -28.56
C THR A 557 4.90 -3.30 -29.22
N SER A 558 4.51 -2.52 -30.22
CA SER A 558 3.21 -2.64 -30.90
C SER A 558 2.97 -4.07 -31.37
N PHE A 559 2.11 -4.82 -30.67
CA PHE A 559 1.64 -6.10 -31.15
C PHE A 559 0.55 -5.83 -32.18
N ASP A 560 0.91 -5.91 -33.46
CA ASP A 560 -0.07 -6.00 -34.52
C ASP A 560 -0.93 -7.25 -34.26
N ASP A 561 -2.23 -7.03 -34.03
CA ASP A 561 -3.22 -8.10 -33.84
C ASP A 561 -3.62 -8.77 -35.17
N GLU A 562 -2.81 -8.61 -36.23
CA GLU A 562 -3.06 -9.15 -37.57
C GLU A 562 -2.00 -10.18 -37.98
N PHE A 563 -2.10 -11.41 -37.49
CA PHE A 563 -1.54 -12.56 -38.23
C PHE A 563 -2.52 -13.73 -38.16
N GLY A 564 -2.93 -14.20 -39.35
CA GLY A 564 -4.14 -14.97 -39.63
C GLY A 564 -4.35 -16.22 -38.80
N ASP A 565 -5.59 -16.39 -38.36
CA ASP A 565 -6.11 -17.48 -37.53
C ASP A 565 -6.42 -18.77 -38.32
N ASP A 566 -5.80 -18.98 -39.48
CA ASP A 566 -6.13 -20.12 -40.35
C ASP A 566 -5.35 -21.41 -40.01
N GLU A 567 -4.32 -21.35 -39.15
CA GLU A 567 -3.45 -22.50 -38.79
C GLU A 567 -3.67 -23.00 -37.35
N TYR A 568 -4.49 -22.32 -36.55
CA TYR A 568 -4.66 -22.60 -35.11
C TYR A 568 -6.14 -22.60 -34.72
N ASP A 569 -6.55 -23.52 -33.85
CA ASP A 569 -7.92 -23.59 -33.33
C ASP A 569 -8.25 -22.47 -32.33
N GLU A 570 -9.50 -22.42 -31.84
CA GLU A 570 -9.96 -21.46 -30.83
C GLU A 570 -9.13 -21.51 -29.53
N ASP A 571 -8.42 -22.62 -29.28
CA ASP A 571 -7.52 -22.83 -28.14
C ASP A 571 -6.04 -22.47 -28.47
N GLY A 572 -5.75 -22.06 -29.72
CA GLY A 572 -4.43 -21.66 -30.22
C GLY A 572 -3.43 -22.79 -30.41
N ILE A 573 -3.91 -24.01 -30.69
CA ILE A 573 -3.12 -25.20 -30.97
C ILE A 573 -2.94 -25.33 -32.49
N ARG A 574 -1.71 -25.63 -32.95
CA ARG A 574 -1.42 -25.81 -34.37
C ARG A 574 -2.16 -27.04 -34.89
N GLU A 575 -2.98 -26.89 -35.93
CA GLU A 575 -3.67 -28.04 -36.53
C GLU A 575 -2.64 -29.05 -37.05
N VAL A 576 -2.68 -30.29 -36.55
CA VAL A 576 -1.91 -31.40 -37.13
C VAL A 576 -2.67 -31.87 -38.37
N PRO A 577 -2.07 -31.87 -39.58
CA PRO A 577 -2.76 -32.35 -40.78
C PRO A 577 -3.03 -33.85 -40.66
N GLY A 578 -4.24 -34.20 -40.23
CA GLY A 578 -4.68 -35.60 -40.10
C GLY A 578 -5.83 -35.87 -39.13
N SER A 579 -6.20 -34.96 -38.20
CA SER A 579 -7.25 -35.24 -37.20
C SER A 579 -8.54 -34.45 -37.42
N LYS A 580 -9.10 -34.46 -38.64
CA LYS A 580 -10.54 -34.19 -38.81
C LYS A 580 -11.35 -35.44 -38.47
N GLN A 581 -11.44 -35.79 -37.19
CA GLN A 581 -12.58 -36.54 -36.66
C GLN A 581 -13.50 -35.58 -35.90
N SER A 582 -14.29 -34.90 -36.73
CA SER A 582 -15.49 -34.12 -36.45
C SER A 582 -16.22 -34.46 -35.15
N TYR A 583 -16.22 -33.52 -34.19
CA TYR A 583 -17.25 -33.45 -33.14
C TYR A 583 -18.62 -32.99 -33.69
N ALA A 584 -18.67 -32.51 -34.94
CA ALA A 584 -19.90 -32.18 -35.65
C ALA A 584 -20.65 -33.41 -36.20
N SER A 585 -20.04 -34.60 -36.20
CA SER A 585 -20.75 -35.85 -36.54
C SER A 585 -21.52 -36.42 -35.36
N LYS A 586 -21.15 -36.13 -34.10
CA LYS A 586 -21.89 -36.63 -32.93
C LYS A 586 -23.20 -35.87 -32.70
N ILE A 587 -23.19 -34.54 -32.87
CA ILE A 587 -24.40 -33.71 -32.73
C ILE A 587 -25.37 -33.93 -33.90
N LYS A 588 -24.86 -34.15 -35.13
CA LYS A 588 -25.73 -34.54 -36.26
C LYS A 588 -26.28 -35.95 -36.09
N VAL A 589 -25.51 -36.91 -35.57
CA VAL A 589 -26.00 -38.28 -35.34
C VAL A 589 -27.06 -38.30 -34.23
N ASP A 590 -26.91 -37.54 -33.14
CA ASP A 590 -27.94 -37.49 -32.09
C ASP A 590 -29.23 -36.78 -32.54
N TYR A 591 -29.14 -35.72 -33.36
CA TYR A 591 -30.32 -35.11 -33.98
C TYR A 591 -30.96 -36.02 -35.03
N PHE A 592 -30.17 -36.75 -35.82
CA PHE A 592 -30.69 -37.69 -36.81
C PHE A 592 -31.36 -38.89 -36.13
N PHE A 593 -30.81 -39.40 -35.02
CA PHE A 593 -31.44 -40.45 -34.21
C PHE A 593 -32.69 -39.96 -33.49
N LEU A 594 -32.74 -38.71 -33.01
CA LEU A 594 -33.96 -38.15 -32.42
C LEU A 594 -35.08 -37.97 -33.47
N VAL A 595 -34.73 -37.49 -34.67
CA VAL A 595 -35.66 -37.29 -35.79
C VAL A 595 -36.12 -38.64 -36.37
N ILE A 596 -35.25 -39.63 -36.48
CA ILE A 596 -35.63 -41.00 -36.91
C ILE A 596 -36.49 -41.69 -35.84
N SER A 597 -36.20 -41.48 -34.55
CA SER A 597 -37.03 -42.03 -33.47
C SER A 597 -38.42 -41.39 -33.44
N LEU A 598 -38.52 -40.09 -33.71
CA LEU A 598 -39.80 -39.37 -33.86
C LEU A 598 -40.57 -39.77 -35.14
N GLN A 599 -39.87 -40.10 -36.23
CA GLN A 599 -40.49 -40.64 -37.46
C GLN A 599 -40.96 -42.08 -37.27
N LEU A 600 -40.20 -42.93 -36.58
CA LEU A 600 -40.60 -44.32 -36.25
C LEU A 600 -41.78 -44.37 -35.29
N LEU A 601 -41.85 -43.45 -34.31
CA LEU A 601 -43.01 -43.29 -33.42
C LEU A 601 -44.28 -42.80 -34.16
N CYS A 602 -44.14 -42.02 -35.24
CA CYS A 602 -45.27 -41.65 -36.10
C CYS A 602 -45.73 -42.80 -37.00
N VAL A 603 -44.80 -43.62 -37.53
CA VAL A 603 -45.14 -44.76 -38.40
C VAL A 603 -45.76 -45.92 -37.60
N GLN A 604 -45.38 -46.12 -36.33
CA GLN A 604 -46.04 -47.11 -35.47
C GLN A 604 -47.49 -46.74 -35.09
N PHE A 605 -47.88 -45.46 -35.19
CA PHE A 605 -49.25 -45.00 -34.93
C PHE A 605 -50.18 -45.04 -36.16
N GLU A 606 -49.65 -45.41 -37.34
CA GLU A 606 -50.45 -45.68 -38.55
C GLU A 606 -50.81 -47.17 -38.73
N LEU A 607 -50.31 -48.07 -37.86
CA LEU A 607 -50.51 -49.52 -37.93
C LEU A 607 -51.33 -50.12 -36.77
N THR A 608 -52.04 -49.30 -35.99
CA THR A 608 -53.04 -49.72 -34.99
C THR A 608 -54.36 -49.01 -35.15
#